data_AF-A0A946EXZ6-F1
#
_entry.id   AF-A0A946EXZ6-F1
#
_cell.length_a   1.000
_cell.length_b   1.000
_cell.length_c   1.000
_cell.angle_alpha   90.00
_cell.angle_beta   90.00
_cell.angle_gamma   90.00
#
_symmetry.space_group_name_H-M   'P 1'
#
loop_
_entity.id
_entity.type
_entity.pdbx_description
1 polymer ?
#
loop_
_entity_poly.entity_id
_entity_poly.type
_entity_poly.pdbx_seq_one_letter_code
_entity_poly.pdbx_strand_id
1 'polypeptide(L)'
;EDDAPVFTNGSWSTYPYFESGYVVVTSRLDGISIVRPQFINLNPVASQVCFDQPMAIQLTVLEGLLPPFELEISGLPEGLMVNGFEENMDAPGSFAFTITGLENAVGNVSFSVVLTSELNQVSESMQFDVDLGEAWYADADGDGFGDSDVMVQACESPEGYVQNTSDCNDSNALVYDGADGTGQGLDNNCNGQIEPSEEGGCPADFNGDGSISVADLLVLLGDFGCTSNCSADLNGDGVVNVGDLLGFLGVFGEDCP
;
A
#
# COMPACT_ATOMS: atom_id res chain seq x y z
N GLU A 1 12.63 -2.06 32.74
CA GLU A 1 13.26 -1.72 34.02
C GLU A 1 12.44 -2.32 35.12
N ASP A 2 13.15 -2.95 36.03
CA ASP A 2 12.72 -3.86 37.08
C ASP A 2 12.51 -3.03 38.35
N ASP A 3 11.25 -2.72 38.71
CA ASP A 3 10.95 -1.92 39.91
C ASP A 3 9.60 -2.33 40.53
N ALA A 4 9.50 -3.59 40.97
CA ALA A 4 8.71 -3.90 42.16
C ALA A 4 9.70 -4.01 43.33
N PRO A 5 9.69 -3.08 44.30
CA PRO A 5 10.64 -3.11 45.40
C PRO A 5 10.41 -4.39 46.20
N VAL A 6 11.42 -5.25 46.17
CA VAL A 6 11.68 -6.40 47.04
C VAL A 6 10.72 -6.48 48.24
N PHE A 7 9.71 -7.34 48.14
CA PHE A 7 8.82 -7.73 49.23
C PHE A 7 9.57 -8.55 50.30
N THR A 8 10.55 -7.96 50.98
CA THR A 8 11.26 -8.62 52.08
C THR A 8 10.96 -7.93 53.41
N ASN A 9 10.43 -8.72 54.35
CA ASN A 9 10.25 -8.42 55.77
C ASN A 9 9.07 -7.50 56.17
N GLY A 10 7.85 -8.06 56.14
CA GLY A 10 6.66 -7.45 56.74
C GLY A 10 5.57 -8.49 57.05
N SER A 11 4.73 -8.23 58.05
CA SER A 11 3.50 -9.00 58.31
C SER A 11 2.40 -8.44 57.42
N TRP A 12 2.09 -9.14 56.33
CA TRP A 12 1.07 -8.75 55.37
C TRP A 12 -0.28 -9.35 55.76
N SER A 13 -1.36 -8.64 55.50
CA SER A 13 -2.74 -9.15 55.61
C SER A 13 -3.43 -8.92 54.28
N THR A 14 -3.76 -10.01 53.59
CA THR A 14 -4.54 -9.95 52.34
C THR A 14 -6.02 -9.91 52.69
N TYR A 15 -6.69 -8.82 52.32
CA TYR A 15 -8.16 -8.68 52.40
C TYR A 15 -8.81 -9.42 51.20
N PRO A 16 -10.12 -9.74 51.25
CA PRO A 16 -10.75 -10.62 50.27
C PRO A 16 -10.56 -10.12 48.83
N TYR A 17 -10.37 -11.08 47.93
CA TYR A 17 -10.39 -10.89 46.50
C TYR A 17 -11.68 -10.17 46.10
N PHE A 18 -11.56 -8.99 45.47
CA PHE A 18 -12.72 -8.31 44.90
C PHE A 18 -13.03 -8.94 43.54
N GLU A 19 -14.32 -9.05 43.17
CA GLU A 19 -14.73 -9.47 41.83
C GLU A 19 -14.12 -8.60 40.71
N SER A 20 -13.65 -7.39 41.04
CA SER A 20 -12.91 -6.51 40.14
C SER A 20 -11.46 -6.95 39.86
N GLY A 21 -10.97 -8.01 40.51
CA GLY A 21 -9.59 -8.51 40.36
C GLY A 21 -8.52 -7.67 41.07
N TYR A 22 -8.91 -6.63 41.82
CA TYR A 22 -7.98 -5.85 42.62
C TYR A 22 -7.76 -6.51 43.99
N VAL A 23 -6.57 -6.33 44.55
CA VAL A 23 -6.18 -6.75 45.90
C VAL A 23 -5.72 -5.53 46.67
N VAL A 24 -6.20 -5.40 47.91
CA VAL A 24 -5.74 -4.37 48.83
C VAL A 24 -4.57 -4.93 49.63
N VAL A 25 -3.42 -4.29 49.51
CA VAL A 25 -2.19 -4.64 50.23
C VAL A 25 -1.88 -3.50 51.21
N THR A 26 -1.63 -3.83 52.47
CA THR A 26 -1.29 -2.85 53.50
C THR A 26 0.14 -3.04 53.97
N SER A 27 0.97 -1.99 53.92
CA SER A 27 2.30 -1.90 54.50
C SER A 27 2.29 -0.94 55.69
N ARG A 28 3.01 -1.28 56.76
CA ARG A 28 3.18 -0.39 57.93
C ARG A 28 3.98 0.88 57.58
N LEU A 29 4.86 0.79 56.58
CA LEU A 29 5.73 1.89 56.17
C LEU A 29 5.13 2.68 55.00
N ASP A 30 4.50 1.97 54.04
CA ASP A 30 4.10 2.54 52.75
C ASP A 30 2.59 2.82 52.65
N GLY A 31 1.81 2.43 53.67
CA GLY A 31 0.37 2.67 53.72
C GLY A 31 -0.45 1.61 52.98
N ILE A 32 -1.56 2.02 52.36
CA ILE A 32 -2.51 1.13 51.68
C ILE A 32 -2.31 1.27 50.18
N SER A 33 -2.08 0.14 49.50
CA SER A 33 -1.98 0.04 48.05
C SER A 33 -3.11 -0.82 47.51
N ILE A 34 -3.68 -0.40 46.38
CA ILE A 34 -4.66 -1.20 45.62
C ILE A 34 -3.92 -1.65 44.36
N VAL A 35 -3.72 -2.96 44.23
CA VAL A 35 -2.99 -3.55 43.11
C VAL A 35 -3.93 -4.42 42.29
N ARG A 36 -3.75 -4.47 40.97
CA ARG A 36 -4.39 -5.46 40.12
C ARG A 36 -3.31 -6.46 39.70
N PRO A 37 -3.23 -7.65 40.34
CA PRO A 37 -2.29 -8.67 39.90
C PRO A 37 -2.62 -9.07 38.46
N GLN A 38 -1.59 -9.04 37.63
CA GLN A 38 -1.65 -9.51 36.25
C GLN A 38 -1.24 -10.98 36.25
N PHE A 39 -2.09 -11.84 35.69
CA PHE A 39 -1.83 -13.28 35.58
C PHE A 39 -1.71 -13.75 34.13
N ILE A 40 -2.14 -12.91 33.19
CA ILE A 40 -2.03 -13.15 31.75
C ILE A 40 -1.38 -11.91 31.13
N ASN A 41 -0.43 -12.12 30.24
CA ASN A 41 0.13 -11.08 29.39
C ASN A 41 -0.23 -11.40 27.93
N LEU A 42 -0.82 -10.41 27.24
CA LEU A 42 -1.13 -10.48 25.82
C LEU A 42 -0.25 -9.47 25.10
N ASN A 43 0.67 -9.96 24.27
CA ASN A 43 1.59 -9.13 23.53
C ASN A 43 1.44 -9.37 22.02
N PRO A 44 0.71 -8.51 21.29
CA PRO A 44 0.64 -8.61 19.85
C PRO A 44 2.00 -8.31 19.23
N VAL A 45 2.30 -8.95 18.09
CA VAL A 45 3.56 -8.70 17.35
C VAL A 45 3.61 -7.27 16.82
N ALA A 46 2.46 -6.66 16.52
CA ALA A 46 2.32 -5.27 16.12
C ALA A 46 1.01 -4.66 16.66
N SER A 47 0.95 -3.34 16.81
CA SER A 47 -0.28 -2.63 17.21
C SER A 47 -1.28 -2.46 16.07
N GLN A 48 -0.83 -2.62 14.83
CA GLN A 48 -1.60 -2.51 13.60
C GLN A 48 -1.22 -3.64 12.64
N VAL A 49 -2.18 -4.16 11.89
CA VAL A 49 -1.99 -5.22 10.88
C VAL A 49 -2.80 -4.92 9.63
N CYS A 50 -2.36 -5.38 8.47
CA CYS A 50 -3.15 -5.29 7.26
C CYS A 50 -4.30 -6.30 7.28
N PHE A 51 -5.43 -5.96 6.65
CA PHE A 51 -6.63 -6.81 6.60
C PHE A 51 -6.41 -8.20 5.99
N ASP A 52 -5.40 -8.36 5.14
CA ASP A 52 -5.04 -9.61 4.45
C ASP A 52 -3.95 -10.43 5.17
N GLN A 53 -3.34 -9.87 6.23
CA GLN A 53 -2.28 -10.51 7.00
C GLN A 53 -2.81 -11.07 8.34
N PRO A 54 -2.24 -12.18 8.85
CA PRO A 54 -2.59 -12.72 10.16
C PRO A 54 -2.05 -11.83 11.29
N MET A 55 -2.86 -11.58 12.32
CA MET A 55 -2.40 -10.97 13.57
C MET A 55 -1.85 -12.04 14.51
N ALA A 56 -0.54 -12.02 14.78
CA ALA A 56 0.10 -12.92 15.74
C ALA A 56 0.18 -12.30 17.14
N ILE A 57 -0.18 -13.09 18.16
CA ILE A 57 -0.27 -12.64 19.55
C ILE A 57 0.42 -13.66 20.45
N GLN A 58 1.35 -13.18 21.28
CA GLN A 58 1.99 -13.98 22.31
C GLN A 58 1.18 -13.89 23.59
N LEU A 59 0.66 -15.03 24.06
CA LEU A 59 0.03 -15.16 25.36
C LEU A 59 1.02 -15.74 26.36
N THR A 60 1.11 -15.16 27.55
CA THR A 60 1.88 -15.70 28.67
C THR A 60 1.01 -15.79 29.90
N VAL A 61 0.81 -17.00 30.42
CA VAL A 61 0.26 -17.24 31.75
C VAL A 61 1.40 -17.15 32.76
N LEU A 62 1.30 -16.17 33.65
CA LEU A 62 2.29 -15.90 34.69
C LEU A 62 2.10 -16.85 35.89
N GLU A 63 3.14 -17.00 36.69
CA GLU A 63 3.03 -17.71 37.97
C GLU A 63 2.08 -16.98 38.94
N GLY A 64 1.47 -17.71 39.86
CA GLY A 64 0.67 -17.15 40.96
C GLY A 64 -0.74 -17.72 41.09
N LEU A 65 -1.27 -18.34 40.04
CA LEU A 65 -2.50 -19.14 40.11
C LEU A 65 -2.15 -20.63 40.14
N LEU A 66 -3.03 -21.43 40.74
CA LEU A 66 -2.87 -22.89 40.77
C LEU A 66 -3.51 -23.50 39.52
N PRO A 67 -2.78 -24.33 38.76
CA PRO A 67 -3.34 -25.10 37.64
C PRO A 67 -4.31 -26.18 38.12
N PRO A 68 -5.16 -26.75 37.24
CA PRO A 68 -5.19 -26.54 35.78
C PRO A 68 -5.81 -25.19 35.40
N PHE A 69 -5.40 -24.67 34.24
CA PHE A 69 -5.94 -23.44 33.66
C PHE A 69 -6.79 -23.78 32.43
N GLU A 70 -7.97 -23.19 32.37
CA GLU A 70 -8.87 -23.19 31.21
C GLU A 70 -8.90 -21.77 30.64
N LEU A 71 -8.64 -21.64 29.34
CA LEU A 71 -8.51 -20.38 28.62
C LEU A 71 -9.63 -20.25 27.58
N GLU A 72 -10.26 -19.09 27.54
CA GLU A 72 -11.33 -18.77 26.59
C GLU A 72 -11.13 -17.37 26.01
N ILE A 73 -11.35 -17.21 24.71
CA ILE A 73 -11.43 -15.90 24.06
C ILE A 73 -12.87 -15.42 24.10
N SER A 74 -13.09 -14.21 24.61
CA SER A 74 -14.40 -13.58 24.71
C SER A 74 -14.43 -12.25 23.96
N GLY A 75 -15.57 -11.95 23.32
CA GLY A 75 -15.80 -10.67 22.65
C GLY A 75 -15.10 -10.50 21.30
N LEU A 76 -14.59 -11.58 20.69
CA LEU A 76 -14.01 -11.53 19.36
C LEU A 76 -15.11 -11.27 18.30
N PRO A 77 -14.95 -10.32 17.37
CA PRO A 77 -15.90 -10.08 16.28
C PRO A 77 -16.22 -11.33 15.45
N GLU A 78 -17.44 -11.41 14.94
CA GLU A 78 -17.87 -12.51 14.06
C GLU A 78 -17.02 -12.54 12.77
N GLY A 79 -16.75 -13.75 12.26
CA GLY A 79 -15.99 -13.97 11.03
C GLY A 79 -14.47 -14.12 11.24
N LEU A 80 -13.96 -13.75 12.42
CA LEU A 80 -12.55 -13.96 12.76
C LEU A 80 -12.28 -15.41 13.16
N MET A 81 -11.15 -15.95 12.68
CA MET A 81 -10.71 -17.30 12.99
C MET A 81 -9.45 -17.28 13.83
N VAL A 82 -9.46 -18.06 14.91
CA VAL A 82 -8.33 -18.20 15.84
C VAL A 82 -7.63 -19.52 15.57
N ASN A 83 -6.32 -19.48 15.33
CA ASN A 83 -5.49 -20.66 15.11
C ASN A 83 -4.36 -20.73 16.15
N GLY A 84 -4.06 -21.93 16.65
CA GLY A 84 -2.97 -22.16 17.60
C GLY A 84 -3.27 -21.71 19.03
N PHE A 85 -4.53 -21.47 19.39
CA PHE A 85 -4.91 -21.14 20.76
C PHE A 85 -4.99 -22.39 21.62
N GLU A 86 -4.32 -22.38 22.77
CA GLU A 86 -4.36 -23.46 23.75
C GLU A 86 -5.45 -23.17 24.78
N GLU A 87 -6.52 -23.97 24.78
CA GLU A 87 -7.65 -23.82 25.71
C GLU A 87 -7.35 -24.36 27.12
N ASN A 88 -6.32 -25.20 27.28
CA ASN A 88 -5.99 -25.85 28.54
C ASN A 88 -4.49 -25.84 28.79
N MET A 89 -4.07 -25.51 30.02
CA MET A 89 -2.67 -25.54 30.45
C MET A 89 -2.52 -26.15 31.84
N ASP A 90 -1.54 -27.05 32.01
CA ASP A 90 -1.24 -27.72 33.28
C ASP A 90 -0.23 -26.96 34.16
N ALA A 91 0.39 -25.91 33.62
CA ALA A 91 1.37 -25.07 34.31
C ALA A 91 1.47 -23.68 33.65
N PRO A 92 2.00 -22.67 34.35
CA PRO A 92 2.34 -21.38 33.75
C PRO A 92 3.30 -21.54 32.58
N GLY A 93 3.18 -20.68 31.57
CA GLY A 93 3.92 -20.82 30.32
C GLY A 93 3.44 -19.82 29.28
N SER A 94 3.99 -19.94 28.07
CA SER A 94 3.67 -19.03 26.97
C SER A 94 3.47 -19.78 25.67
N PHE A 95 2.47 -19.37 24.90
CA PHE A 95 2.23 -19.85 23.54
C PHE A 95 1.83 -18.69 22.63
N ALA A 96 1.92 -18.91 21.32
CA ALA A 96 1.50 -17.94 20.32
C ALA A 96 0.26 -18.45 19.60
N PHE A 97 -0.68 -17.56 19.35
CA PHE A 97 -1.85 -17.83 18.51
C PHE A 97 -2.00 -16.71 17.47
N THR A 98 -2.76 -16.99 16.41
CA THR A 98 -3.00 -16.04 15.33
C THR A 98 -4.49 -15.83 15.10
N ILE A 99 -4.87 -14.59 14.80
CA ILE A 99 -6.21 -14.21 14.36
C ILE A 99 -6.15 -13.94 12.85
N THR A 100 -7.08 -14.54 12.11
CA THR A 100 -7.20 -14.46 10.64
C THR A 100 -8.63 -14.10 10.23
N GLY A 101 -8.86 -13.76 8.95
CA GLY A 101 -10.18 -13.32 8.45
C GLY A 101 -10.47 -11.83 8.73
N LEU A 102 -9.42 -11.00 8.80
CA LEU A 102 -9.51 -9.59 9.18
C LEU A 102 -10.13 -8.68 8.10
N GLU A 103 -10.37 -9.21 6.90
CA GLU A 103 -11.01 -8.54 5.77
C GLU A 103 -12.36 -7.86 6.09
N ASN A 104 -13.11 -8.40 7.06
CA ASN A 104 -14.40 -7.85 7.50
C ASN A 104 -14.33 -7.09 8.83
N ALA A 105 -13.13 -6.93 9.41
CA ALA A 105 -12.92 -6.35 10.75
C ALA A 105 -12.01 -5.12 10.71
N VAL A 106 -12.10 -4.32 9.64
CA VAL A 106 -11.33 -3.08 9.45
C VAL A 106 -11.60 -2.09 10.58
N GLY A 107 -10.53 -1.44 11.05
CA GLY A 107 -10.55 -0.50 12.18
C GLY A 107 -10.14 -1.18 13.48
N ASN A 108 -10.68 -0.71 14.60
CA ASN A 108 -10.26 -1.18 15.91
C ASN A 108 -10.92 -2.52 16.28
N VAL A 109 -10.11 -3.57 16.43
CA VAL A 109 -10.54 -4.88 16.92
C VAL A 109 -10.14 -5.00 18.38
N SER A 110 -11.09 -5.40 19.24
CA SER A 110 -10.83 -5.64 20.66
C SER A 110 -11.46 -6.95 21.11
N PHE A 111 -10.79 -7.63 22.03
CA PHE A 111 -11.28 -8.85 22.66
C PHE A 111 -10.62 -9.05 24.03
N SER A 112 -11.10 -10.02 24.79
CA SER A 112 -10.53 -10.40 26.07
C SER A 112 -10.18 -11.88 26.09
N VAL A 113 -9.11 -12.23 26.80
CA VAL A 113 -8.82 -13.62 27.17
C VAL A 113 -9.16 -13.82 28.63
N VAL A 114 -9.99 -14.83 28.89
CA VAL A 114 -10.41 -15.25 30.22
C VAL A 114 -9.60 -16.48 30.60
N LEU A 115 -8.91 -16.43 31.74
CA LEU A 115 -8.26 -17.57 32.38
C LEU A 115 -9.05 -17.97 33.61
N THR A 116 -9.50 -19.21 33.62
CA THR A 116 -10.22 -19.83 34.73
C THR A 116 -9.33 -20.89 35.38
N SER A 117 -9.25 -20.86 36.70
CA SER A 117 -8.63 -21.87 37.57
C SER A 117 -9.69 -22.38 38.55
N GLU A 118 -9.37 -23.37 39.39
CA GLU A 118 -10.34 -23.95 40.33
C GLU A 118 -11.07 -22.92 41.22
N LEU A 119 -10.39 -21.82 41.59
CA LEU A 119 -10.89 -20.85 42.56
C LEU A 119 -10.95 -19.41 42.04
N ASN A 120 -10.37 -19.14 40.87
CA ASN A 120 -10.25 -17.77 40.36
C ASN A 120 -10.54 -17.74 38.86
N GLN A 121 -11.18 -16.66 38.43
CA GLN A 121 -11.34 -16.30 37.03
C GLN A 121 -10.80 -14.89 36.84
N VAL A 122 -9.90 -14.71 35.89
CA VAL A 122 -9.26 -13.43 35.57
C VAL A 122 -9.31 -13.19 34.08
N SER A 123 -9.40 -11.94 33.66
CA SER A 123 -9.42 -11.59 32.25
C SER A 123 -8.46 -10.46 31.94
N GLU A 124 -7.83 -10.54 30.78
CA GLU A 124 -7.02 -9.46 30.21
C GLU A 124 -7.58 -9.08 28.84
N SER A 125 -7.70 -7.78 28.58
CA SER A 125 -8.22 -7.26 27.32
C SER A 125 -7.09 -6.77 26.45
N MET A 126 -7.24 -6.92 25.15
CA MET A 126 -6.35 -6.29 24.19
C MET A 126 -7.13 -5.72 23.01
N GLN A 127 -6.47 -4.79 22.31
CA GLN A 127 -6.97 -4.21 21.08
C GLN A 127 -5.81 -4.06 20.09
N PHE A 128 -6.14 -4.13 18.81
CA PHE A 128 -5.24 -3.82 17.71
C PHE A 128 -6.05 -3.22 16.56
N ASP A 129 -5.37 -2.48 15.69
CA ASP A 129 -6.01 -1.85 14.54
C ASP A 129 -5.78 -2.67 13.27
N VAL A 130 -6.83 -2.82 12.47
CA VAL A 130 -6.81 -3.46 11.16
C VAL A 130 -6.89 -2.37 10.11
N ASP A 131 -5.84 -2.29 9.30
CA ASP A 131 -5.75 -1.35 8.19
C ASP A 131 -6.23 -1.98 6.90
N LEU A 132 -7.07 -1.27 6.15
CA LEU A 132 -7.49 -1.67 4.81
C LEU A 132 -6.42 -1.34 3.76
N GLY A 133 -5.45 -0.48 4.12
CA GLY A 133 -4.38 -0.06 3.24
C GLY A 133 -4.78 1.09 2.31
N GLU A 134 -4.02 1.26 1.24
CA GLU A 134 -4.24 2.28 0.23
C GLU A 134 -4.76 1.64 -1.08
N ALA A 135 -5.34 2.46 -1.94
CA ALA A 135 -5.73 2.05 -3.29
C ALA A 135 -4.49 2.03 -4.20
N TRP A 136 -4.29 0.92 -4.89
CA TRP A 136 -3.25 0.69 -5.88
C TRP A 136 -3.91 0.38 -7.22
N TYR A 137 -3.37 0.90 -8.31
CA TYR A 137 -3.92 0.82 -9.67
C TYR A 137 -2.94 0.06 -10.58
N ALA A 138 -3.45 -0.82 -11.45
CA ALA A 138 -2.60 -1.65 -12.30
C ALA A 138 -1.76 -0.80 -13.26
N ASP A 139 -0.50 -1.18 -13.45
CA ASP A 139 0.46 -0.61 -14.42
C ASP A 139 0.96 -1.80 -15.26
N ALA A 140 0.18 -2.15 -16.27
CA ALA A 140 0.36 -3.37 -17.05
C ALA A 140 1.43 -3.23 -18.15
N ASP A 141 1.69 -2.01 -18.62
CA ASP A 141 2.74 -1.74 -19.60
C ASP A 141 4.07 -1.23 -19.00
N GLY A 142 4.07 -0.89 -17.70
CA GLY A 142 5.26 -0.64 -16.90
C GLY A 142 5.82 0.78 -17.04
N ASP A 143 4.99 1.77 -17.37
CA ASP A 143 5.39 3.16 -17.53
C ASP A 143 5.33 3.98 -16.22
N GLY A 144 4.75 3.39 -15.17
CA GLY A 144 4.61 4.01 -13.85
C GLY A 144 3.28 4.75 -13.65
N PHE A 145 2.35 4.69 -14.60
CA PHE A 145 1.01 5.23 -14.50
C PHE A 145 -0.01 4.09 -14.31
N GLY A 146 -1.09 4.39 -13.59
CA GLY A 146 -2.05 3.39 -13.16
C GLY A 146 -3.41 3.52 -13.84
N ASP A 147 -4.02 2.40 -14.21
CA ASP A 147 -5.39 2.31 -14.73
C ASP A 147 -6.42 2.51 -13.62
N SER A 148 -7.23 3.57 -13.73
CA SER A 148 -8.30 3.89 -12.78
C SER A 148 -9.42 2.84 -12.69
N ASP A 149 -9.61 2.02 -13.72
CA ASP A 149 -10.64 0.98 -13.77
C ASP A 149 -10.19 -0.34 -13.10
N VAL A 150 -8.87 -0.52 -12.91
CA VAL A 150 -8.28 -1.74 -12.34
C VAL A 150 -7.55 -1.41 -11.04
N MET A 151 -8.31 -1.42 -9.93
CA MET A 151 -7.77 -1.14 -8.59
C MET A 151 -7.82 -2.33 -7.63
N VAL A 152 -6.87 -2.34 -6.69
CA VAL A 152 -6.84 -3.23 -5.52
C VAL A 152 -6.54 -2.43 -4.26
N GLN A 153 -6.98 -2.93 -3.10
CA GLN A 153 -6.57 -2.37 -1.81
C GLN A 153 -5.50 -3.25 -1.18
N ALA A 154 -4.41 -2.61 -0.75
CA ALA A 154 -3.29 -3.28 -0.11
C ALA A 154 -2.51 -2.30 0.76
N CYS A 155 -1.93 -2.79 1.86
CA CYS A 155 -1.09 -1.95 2.74
C CYS A 155 0.31 -1.72 2.18
N GLU A 156 0.75 -2.58 1.26
CA GLU A 156 2.02 -2.44 0.54
C GLU A 156 1.76 -2.50 -0.97
N SER A 157 2.61 -1.86 -1.77
CA SER A 157 2.49 -1.86 -3.23
C SER A 157 2.55 -3.27 -3.78
N PRO A 158 1.48 -3.76 -4.45
CA PRO A 158 1.54 -5.00 -5.19
C PRO A 158 2.47 -4.89 -6.41
N GLU A 159 3.04 -6.02 -6.85
CA GLU A 159 3.83 -6.05 -8.08
C GLU A 159 2.97 -5.70 -9.31
N GLY A 160 3.42 -4.73 -10.12
CA GLY A 160 2.67 -4.25 -11.28
C GLY A 160 1.55 -3.28 -10.95
N TYR A 161 1.60 -2.61 -9.79
CA TYR A 161 0.63 -1.59 -9.41
C TYR A 161 1.33 -0.31 -8.90
N VAL A 162 0.67 0.84 -9.10
CA VAL A 162 1.13 2.18 -8.71
C VAL A 162 0.06 2.98 -7.98
N GLN A 163 0.44 4.12 -7.39
CA GLN A 163 -0.43 4.93 -6.52
C GLN A 163 -1.08 6.12 -7.24
N ASN A 164 -1.20 6.06 -8.56
CA ASN A 164 -1.84 7.09 -9.38
C ASN A 164 -2.86 6.45 -10.35
N THR A 165 -3.69 7.30 -10.96
CA THR A 165 -4.79 6.92 -11.87
C THR A 165 -4.64 7.58 -13.24
N SER A 166 -3.39 7.81 -13.64
CA SER A 166 -3.07 8.72 -14.75
C SER A 166 -2.76 7.99 -16.04
N ASP A 167 -3.10 6.71 -16.14
CA ASP A 167 -2.99 5.93 -17.37
C ASP A 167 -4.35 5.86 -18.08
N CYS A 168 -4.39 6.30 -19.34
CA CYS A 168 -5.58 6.17 -20.17
C CYS A 168 -5.52 5.01 -21.17
N ASN A 169 -4.37 4.35 -21.30
CA ASN A 169 -4.17 3.17 -22.12
C ASN A 169 -3.06 2.26 -21.57
N ASP A 170 -3.44 1.42 -20.61
CA ASP A 170 -2.65 0.39 -19.90
C ASP A 170 -2.09 -0.75 -20.78
N SER A 171 -2.04 -0.53 -22.09
CA SER A 171 -1.40 -1.41 -23.07
C SER A 171 -0.33 -0.68 -23.89
N ASN A 172 -0.07 0.60 -23.61
CA ASN A 172 0.88 1.43 -24.32
C ASN A 172 1.53 2.49 -23.42
N ALA A 173 2.75 2.17 -22.98
CA ALA A 173 3.63 2.96 -22.09
C ALA A 173 3.98 4.40 -22.56
N LEU A 174 3.43 4.82 -23.71
CA LEU A 174 3.58 6.17 -24.25
C LEU A 174 2.29 6.99 -24.16
N VAL A 175 1.23 6.45 -23.57
CA VAL A 175 -0.11 7.04 -23.57
C VAL A 175 -0.64 7.14 -22.13
N TYR A 176 -0.35 8.27 -21.49
CA TYR A 176 -0.69 8.57 -20.10
C TYR A 176 -0.91 10.08 -19.93
N ASP A 177 -1.59 10.51 -18.88
CA ASP A 177 -1.88 11.93 -18.62
C ASP A 177 -0.60 12.77 -18.62
N GLY A 178 -0.49 13.67 -19.60
CA GLY A 178 0.67 14.55 -19.76
C GLY A 178 1.89 13.91 -20.43
N ALA A 179 1.73 12.79 -21.13
CA ALA A 179 2.78 12.23 -21.99
C ALA A 179 3.19 13.20 -23.10
N ASP A 180 4.46 13.12 -23.52
CA ASP A 180 4.94 13.85 -24.69
C ASP A 180 4.42 13.20 -25.98
N GLY A 181 4.21 14.02 -27.00
CA GLY A 181 3.78 13.52 -28.30
C GLY A 181 4.82 12.62 -28.97
N THR A 182 4.37 11.45 -29.43
CA THR A 182 5.24 10.42 -30.04
C THR A 182 5.37 10.55 -31.56
N GLY A 183 4.57 11.42 -32.15
CA GLY A 183 4.52 11.60 -33.59
C GLY A 183 3.84 10.45 -34.35
N GLN A 184 2.96 9.69 -33.70
CA GLN A 184 2.31 8.49 -34.25
C GLN A 184 0.82 8.69 -34.60
N GLY A 185 0.29 9.91 -34.48
CA GLY A 185 -1.14 10.19 -34.62
C GLY A 185 -1.99 9.60 -33.49
N LEU A 186 -1.40 9.48 -32.29
CA LEU A 186 -2.07 9.01 -31.08
C LEU A 186 -2.19 10.19 -30.11
N ASP A 187 -3.35 10.35 -29.47
CA ASP A 187 -3.48 11.22 -28.30
C ASP A 187 -2.68 10.57 -27.16
N ASN A 188 -1.46 11.05 -26.95
CA ASN A 188 -0.52 10.51 -25.98
C ASN A 188 -0.86 11.02 -24.59
N ASN A 189 -1.31 12.27 -24.47
CA ASN A 189 -1.55 12.91 -23.17
C ASN A 189 -2.99 12.80 -22.64
N CYS A 190 -3.86 12.07 -23.34
CA CYS A 190 -5.23 11.75 -22.95
C CYS A 190 -6.17 12.97 -22.87
N ASN A 191 -5.87 14.07 -23.57
CA ASN A 191 -6.67 15.30 -23.51
C ASN A 191 -7.88 15.31 -24.46
N GLY A 192 -8.03 14.27 -25.30
CA GLY A 192 -9.08 14.14 -26.30
C GLY A 192 -8.80 14.85 -27.62
N GLN A 193 -7.59 15.31 -27.84
CA GLN A 193 -7.12 16.00 -29.05
C GLN A 193 -5.80 15.37 -29.50
N ILE A 194 -5.54 15.36 -30.80
CA ILE A 194 -4.23 15.01 -31.34
C ILE A 194 -3.52 16.33 -31.63
N GLU A 195 -2.37 16.56 -30.98
CA GLU A 195 -1.55 17.75 -31.12
C GLU A 195 -0.48 17.58 -32.22
N PRO A 196 0.12 18.67 -32.72
CA PRO A 196 1.17 18.59 -33.74
C PRO A 196 2.40 17.77 -33.29
N SER A 197 2.69 17.75 -31.98
CA SER A 197 3.74 16.89 -31.41
C SER A 197 3.38 15.40 -31.44
N GLU A 198 2.09 15.08 -31.47
CA GLU A 198 1.55 13.73 -31.43
C GLU A 198 1.33 13.14 -32.83
N GLU A 199 1.09 13.96 -33.85
CA GLU A 199 0.74 13.48 -35.20
C GLU A 199 1.93 13.11 -36.09
N GLY A 200 3.14 13.45 -35.65
CA GLY A 200 4.37 13.17 -36.40
C GLY A 200 4.52 14.33 -37.35
N GLY A 201 5.29 15.32 -36.88
CA GLY A 201 5.33 16.65 -37.48
C GLY A 201 5.45 16.61 -38.99
N CYS A 202 4.86 17.60 -39.66
CA CYS A 202 4.87 17.73 -41.11
C CYS A 202 6.29 17.64 -41.69
N PRO A 203 6.71 16.48 -42.24
CA PRO A 203 8.10 16.29 -42.64
C PRO A 203 8.47 17.19 -43.83
N ALA A 204 7.46 17.74 -44.51
CA ALA A 204 7.57 18.67 -45.63
C ALA A 204 7.28 20.14 -45.27
N ASP A 205 7.02 20.47 -44.00
CA ASP A 205 6.97 21.86 -43.50
C ASP A 205 8.37 22.28 -43.06
N PHE A 206 9.17 22.76 -44.01
CA PHE A 206 10.56 23.12 -43.77
C PHE A 206 10.72 24.49 -43.12
N ASN A 207 9.67 25.31 -43.11
CA ASN A 207 9.71 26.67 -42.59
C ASN A 207 9.02 26.80 -41.21
N GLY A 208 8.28 25.77 -40.79
CA GLY A 208 7.65 25.63 -39.48
C GLY A 208 6.40 26.49 -39.30
N ASP A 209 5.70 26.81 -40.39
CA ASP A 209 4.47 27.62 -40.35
C ASP A 209 3.17 26.80 -40.31
N GLY A 210 3.27 25.48 -40.24
CA GLY A 210 2.13 24.56 -40.10
C GLY A 210 1.35 24.35 -41.39
N SER A 211 1.97 24.56 -42.56
CA SER A 211 1.32 24.32 -43.85
C SER A 211 2.32 23.89 -44.91
N ILE A 212 2.05 22.82 -45.66
CA ILE A 212 2.94 22.40 -46.75
C ILE A 212 2.64 23.23 -48.00
N SER A 213 3.33 24.37 -48.13
CA SER A 213 2.99 25.40 -49.09
C SER A 213 4.11 25.70 -50.10
N VAL A 214 3.90 26.72 -50.94
CA VAL A 214 4.95 27.21 -51.84
C VAL A 214 6.14 27.74 -51.04
N ALA A 215 5.94 28.20 -49.80
CA ALA A 215 7.04 28.64 -48.93
C ALA A 215 8.04 27.50 -48.68
N ASP A 216 7.55 26.31 -48.38
CA ASP A 216 8.37 25.11 -48.14
C ASP A 216 9.04 24.60 -49.41
N LEU A 217 8.33 24.68 -50.54
CA LEU A 217 8.93 24.39 -51.84
C LEU A 217 10.13 25.31 -52.10
N LEU A 218 10.07 26.57 -51.71
CA LEU A 218 11.19 27.51 -51.86
C LEU A 218 12.36 27.17 -50.94
N VAL A 219 12.09 26.68 -49.72
CA VAL A 219 13.15 26.17 -48.83
C VAL A 219 13.82 24.94 -49.43
N LEU A 220 13.05 23.96 -49.91
CA LEU A 220 13.56 22.77 -50.59
C LEU A 220 14.40 23.10 -51.82
N LEU A 221 13.92 24.01 -52.66
CA LEU A 221 14.65 24.46 -53.85
C LEU A 221 15.91 25.27 -53.49
N GLY A 222 15.91 25.94 -52.34
CA GLY A 222 17.08 26.64 -51.80
C GLY A 222 18.19 25.67 -51.39
N ASP A 223 17.81 24.51 -50.84
CA ASP A 223 18.72 23.44 -50.43
C ASP A 223 19.04 22.44 -51.55
N PHE A 224 18.49 22.60 -52.75
CA PHE A 224 18.63 21.63 -53.83
C PHE A 224 20.10 21.40 -54.23
N GLY A 225 20.55 20.14 -54.14
CA GLY A 225 21.94 19.74 -54.33
C GLY A 225 22.81 19.83 -53.08
N CYS A 226 22.24 20.11 -51.91
CA CYS A 226 22.93 20.04 -50.63
C CYS A 226 23.36 18.59 -50.32
N THR A 227 24.52 18.43 -49.67
CA THR A 227 25.12 17.11 -49.35
C THR A 227 25.65 17.01 -47.90
N SER A 228 25.38 18.02 -47.07
CA SER A 228 25.77 18.04 -45.66
C SER A 228 24.96 19.08 -44.89
N ASN A 229 24.37 18.71 -43.73
CA ASN A 229 23.53 19.58 -42.89
C ASN A 229 22.34 20.20 -43.65
N CYS A 230 21.65 19.40 -44.48
CA CYS A 230 20.54 19.87 -45.28
C CYS A 230 19.25 19.82 -44.45
N SER A 231 18.50 20.93 -44.45
CA SER A 231 17.21 21.02 -43.74
C SER A 231 16.06 20.38 -44.50
N ALA A 232 16.16 20.32 -45.83
CA ALA A 232 15.10 19.83 -46.71
C ALA A 232 15.32 18.39 -47.27
N ASP A 233 16.10 17.56 -46.56
CA ASP A 233 16.30 16.14 -46.89
C ASP A 233 15.12 15.34 -46.32
N LEU A 234 14.12 15.08 -47.17
CA LEU A 234 12.83 14.52 -46.79
C LEU A 234 12.89 13.00 -46.67
N ASN A 235 13.72 12.34 -47.47
CA ASN A 235 13.84 10.88 -47.48
C ASN A 235 14.98 10.35 -46.59
N GLY A 236 15.81 11.25 -46.04
CA GLY A 236 16.90 10.95 -45.11
C GLY A 236 18.11 10.27 -45.77
N ASP A 237 18.29 10.40 -47.08
CA ASP A 237 19.40 9.80 -47.82
C ASP A 237 20.70 10.63 -47.77
N GLY A 238 20.65 11.79 -47.12
CA GLY A 238 21.75 12.72 -46.91
C GLY A 238 21.96 13.73 -48.04
N VAL A 239 21.11 13.73 -49.08
CA VAL A 239 21.25 14.62 -50.24
C VAL A 239 19.91 15.17 -50.74
N VAL A 240 19.74 16.50 -50.73
CA VAL A 240 18.50 17.12 -51.26
C VAL A 240 18.51 17.08 -52.78
N ASN A 241 17.61 16.29 -53.37
CA ASN A 241 17.55 16.08 -54.80
C ASN A 241 16.11 15.87 -55.32
N VAL A 242 15.98 15.30 -56.51
CA VAL A 242 14.67 15.02 -57.12
C VAL A 242 13.85 14.05 -56.27
N GLY A 243 14.49 13.14 -55.53
CA GLY A 243 13.83 12.24 -54.58
C GLY A 243 13.01 13.00 -53.55
N ASP A 244 13.59 14.01 -52.92
CA ASP A 244 12.92 14.86 -51.92
C ASP A 244 11.83 15.71 -52.55
N LEU A 245 12.09 16.29 -53.73
CA LEU A 245 11.07 17.04 -54.46
C LEU A 245 9.85 16.17 -54.80
N LEU A 246 10.06 14.91 -55.20
CA LEU A 246 8.97 13.99 -55.49
C LEU A 246 8.21 13.57 -54.23
N GLY A 247 8.91 13.40 -53.11
CA GLY A 247 8.27 13.18 -51.81
C GLY A 247 7.42 14.38 -51.39
N PHE A 248 7.98 15.59 -51.49
CA PHE A 248 7.30 16.85 -51.15
C PHE A 248 6.03 17.06 -51.97
N LEU A 249 6.07 16.80 -53.27
CA LEU A 249 4.89 16.91 -54.14
C LEU A 249 3.79 15.88 -53.81
N GLY A 250 4.12 14.80 -53.10
CA GLY A 250 3.14 13.81 -52.64
C GLY A 250 2.25 14.31 -51.51
N VAL A 251 2.72 15.29 -50.74
CA VAL A 251 2.06 15.86 -49.55
C VAL A 251 1.77 17.37 -49.71
N PHE A 252 2.01 17.93 -50.91
CA PHE A 252 1.86 19.36 -51.15
C PHE A 252 0.41 19.83 -51.06
N GLY A 253 0.19 20.91 -50.30
CA GLY A 253 -1.13 21.49 -50.08
C GLY A 253 -1.99 20.73 -49.07
N GLU A 254 -1.42 19.76 -48.36
CA GLU A 254 -2.01 19.23 -47.14
C GLU A 254 -1.77 20.22 -45.99
N ASP A 255 -2.82 20.48 -45.23
CA ASP A 255 -2.72 21.27 -44.00
C ASP A 255 -2.04 20.38 -42.95
N CYS A 256 -1.05 20.94 -42.25
CA CYS A 256 -0.49 20.27 -41.09
C CYS A 256 -1.50 20.34 -39.95
N PRO A 257 -1.69 19.25 -39.19
CA PRO A 257 -2.45 19.27 -37.94
C PRO A 257 -1.86 20.27 -36.94
#